data_AF-D3ZVG1-F1
#
_entry.id   AF-D3ZVG1-F1
#
_cell.length_a   1.000
_cell.length_b   1.000
_cell.length_c   1.000
_cell.angle_alpha   90.00
_cell.angle_beta   90.00
_cell.angle_gamma   90.00
#
_symmetry.space_group_name_H-M   'P 1'
#
loop_
_entity.id
_entity.type
_entity.pdbx_description
1 polymer ?
#
loop_
_entity_poly.entity_id
_entity_poly.type
_entity_poly.pdbx_seq_one_letter_code
_entity_poly.pdbx_strand_id
1 'polypeptide(L)'
;MAARPASRMLRQLLRSNVRSCSSGAPMTQPRPGEPSRPTREGLSMRLQFLQEHAAPFSAFLTDSFGRQHSYLRISLTEKCNLRCRYCMPEEGVSLTPKADLLTTEEILTLARLFVKEGVDKIRLTGGEPLIRPDVVDIVARLHQLEGLRTIGVTTNGINLARLLPSLQQAGLSAVNVSLDTLVPAKFEFIVRRKGFHKVMEGIHKAIELGYKPVKVNCVVMRGLNEDELLDFVALTEGLPLDVRFIEYMPFDGNKWNFKKMVSYKEMLDAIRQRWPGLEKLPEEDSSTAKAFKIPGFQGQISFITSMSEHFCGTCNRLRITADGNLKVCLFGNSEVSLRDHLRAGASEEELLRIIGVAVGRKKRQHAGMFNIAQMKNRPMILIGVLLMLQDSPPASWSTLSWDPLHVRNPGAKQCLSDQMATLWKRHSVPMALPLSQQCLGCTRMDCSPKDLCQLLPTPGSARCGLPIPLYSGTYQGKRS
;
A
#
# COMPACT_ATOMS: atom_id res chain seq x y z
N MET A 1 -20.30 9.55 -53.80
CA MET A 1 -21.49 9.97 -53.04
C MET A 1 -21.45 9.16 -51.73
N ALA A 2 -21.06 9.67 -50.55
CA ALA A 2 -21.20 11.00 -49.94
C ALA A 2 -22.68 11.36 -49.66
N ALA A 3 -23.10 11.79 -48.45
CA ALA A 3 -22.33 12.21 -47.25
C ALA A 3 -23.02 11.86 -45.90
N ARG A 4 -22.37 12.20 -44.77
CA ARG A 4 -22.94 12.19 -43.40
C ARG A 4 -23.55 13.59 -43.02
N PRO A 5 -23.74 14.01 -41.75
CA PRO A 5 -25.08 14.19 -41.20
C PRO A 5 -25.41 15.62 -40.72
N ALA A 6 -26.67 15.89 -40.37
CA ALA A 6 -27.12 17.19 -39.87
C ALA A 6 -27.21 17.25 -38.33
N SER A 7 -26.25 17.92 -37.69
CA SER A 7 -26.23 18.15 -36.23
C SER A 7 -26.30 19.64 -35.88
N ARG A 8 -27.48 20.27 -35.96
CA ARG A 8 -27.64 21.71 -35.66
C ARG A 8 -29.10 22.17 -35.44
N MET A 9 -29.63 22.07 -34.20
CA MET A 9 -30.74 22.94 -33.74
C MET A 9 -30.95 22.89 -32.21
N LEU A 10 -30.16 23.66 -31.46
CA LEU A 10 -30.43 24.01 -30.05
C LEU A 10 -29.59 25.23 -29.59
N ARG A 11 -29.53 26.26 -30.44
CA ARG A 11 -28.87 27.56 -30.17
C ARG A 11 -29.60 28.72 -30.85
N GLN A 12 -30.88 28.92 -30.55
CA GLN A 12 -31.61 30.13 -30.95
C GLN A 12 -32.88 30.30 -30.10
N LEU A 13 -32.79 31.16 -29.07
CA LEU A 13 -33.89 31.89 -28.43
C LEU A 13 -33.25 32.97 -27.52
N LEU A 14 -33.98 34.06 -27.25
CA LEU A 14 -33.59 35.19 -26.40
C LEU A 14 -32.37 36.05 -26.86
N ARG A 15 -32.59 36.93 -27.84
CA ARG A 15 -31.78 38.15 -28.05
C ARG A 15 -32.61 39.31 -28.65
N SER A 16 -33.35 40.02 -27.80
CA SER A 16 -33.94 41.36 -28.01
C SER A 16 -34.70 41.79 -26.72
N ASN A 17 -34.86 43.06 -26.35
CA ASN A 17 -34.10 44.24 -26.76
C ASN A 17 -34.00 45.29 -25.61
N VAL A 18 -32.94 46.10 -25.69
CA VAL A 18 -32.56 47.30 -24.90
C VAL A 18 -33.65 48.07 -24.15
N ARG A 19 -33.36 48.44 -22.89
CA ARG A 19 -33.55 49.81 -22.35
C ARG A 19 -32.53 50.14 -21.25
N SER A 20 -32.12 51.41 -21.20
CA SER A 20 -31.12 51.93 -20.24
C SER A 20 -31.79 52.75 -19.14
N CYS A 21 -31.30 52.62 -17.91
CA CYS A 21 -31.54 53.56 -16.81
C CYS A 21 -30.31 53.54 -15.88
N SER A 22 -29.80 54.73 -15.55
CA SER A 22 -28.61 54.90 -14.70
C SER A 22 -29.00 55.09 -13.24
N SER A 23 -28.50 54.24 -12.36
CA SER A 23 -28.52 54.46 -10.90
C SER A 23 -27.33 53.77 -10.25
N GLY A 24 -26.58 54.50 -9.42
CA GLY A 24 -25.33 53.99 -8.83
C GLY A 24 -25.57 53.00 -7.70
N ALA A 25 -24.89 51.84 -7.76
CA ALA A 25 -24.78 50.91 -6.63
C ALA A 25 -23.56 51.28 -5.77
N PRO A 26 -23.62 51.18 -4.42
CA PRO A 26 -22.48 51.51 -3.56
C PRO A 26 -21.29 50.56 -3.73
N MET A 27 -20.07 51.12 -3.71
CA MET A 27 -18.83 50.34 -3.59
C MET A 27 -18.72 49.73 -2.18
N THR A 28 -19.20 48.50 -2.00
CA THR A 28 -18.88 47.70 -0.80
C THR A 28 -17.42 47.25 -0.85
N GLN A 29 -16.58 47.81 0.02
CA GLN A 29 -15.20 47.35 0.17
C GLN A 29 -15.15 45.88 0.65
N PRO A 30 -14.18 45.08 0.19
CA PRO A 30 -13.98 43.72 0.69
C PRO A 30 -13.55 43.73 2.16
N ARG A 31 -14.09 42.82 2.97
CA ARG A 31 -13.70 42.66 4.37
C ARG A 31 -12.29 42.03 4.46
N PRO A 32 -11.38 42.53 5.31
CA PRO A 32 -10.12 41.86 5.58
C PRO A 32 -10.39 40.55 6.36
N GLY A 33 -9.91 39.41 5.85
CA GLY A 33 -9.99 38.13 6.58
C GLY A 33 -10.06 36.86 5.74
N GLU A 34 -10.46 36.92 4.46
CA GLU A 34 -10.45 35.73 3.59
C GLU A 34 -9.05 35.44 3.04
N PRO A 35 -8.51 34.21 3.20
CA PRO A 35 -7.27 33.81 2.53
C PRO A 35 -7.47 33.79 1.02
N SER A 36 -6.77 34.64 0.29
CA SER A 36 -6.82 34.65 -1.18
C SER A 36 -6.29 33.33 -1.73
N ARG A 37 -7.01 32.74 -2.69
CA ARG A 37 -6.51 31.57 -3.42
C ARG A 37 -5.23 31.98 -4.16
N PRO A 38 -4.14 31.19 -4.12
CA PRO A 38 -2.91 31.54 -4.80
C PRO A 38 -3.18 31.71 -6.30
N THR A 39 -2.78 32.84 -6.87
CA THR A 39 -2.93 33.10 -8.29
C THR A 39 -2.08 32.12 -9.11
N ARG A 40 -2.42 31.97 -10.38
CA ARG A 40 -1.66 31.11 -11.30
C ARG A 40 -0.20 31.56 -11.43
N GLU A 41 0.06 32.86 -11.27
CA GLU A 41 1.40 33.46 -11.19
C GLU A 41 2.10 33.12 -9.88
N GLY A 42 1.44 33.22 -8.73
CA GLY A 42 2.01 32.85 -7.43
C GLY A 42 2.41 31.37 -7.35
N LEU A 43 1.65 30.48 -7.99
CA LEU A 43 2.04 29.07 -8.16
C LEU A 43 3.26 28.91 -9.07
N SER A 44 3.38 29.71 -10.14
CA SER A 44 4.54 29.71 -11.04
C SER A 44 5.80 30.22 -10.34
N MET A 45 5.72 31.32 -9.61
CA MET A 45 6.82 31.90 -8.84
C MET A 45 7.30 30.92 -7.77
N ARG A 46 6.39 30.27 -7.03
CA ARG A 46 6.77 29.24 -6.04
C ARG A 46 7.45 28.03 -6.70
N LEU A 47 7.04 27.64 -7.90
CA LEU A 47 7.70 26.55 -8.64
C LEU A 47 9.12 26.94 -9.11
N GLN A 48 9.31 28.15 -9.64
CA GLN A 48 10.64 28.66 -10.01
C GLN A 48 11.57 28.76 -8.79
N PHE A 49 11.10 29.36 -7.69
CA PHE A 49 11.86 29.43 -6.43
C PHE A 49 12.29 28.04 -5.95
N LEU A 50 11.39 27.04 -6.02
CA LEU A 50 11.67 25.64 -5.68
C LEU A 50 12.53 24.88 -6.72
N GLN A 51 12.86 25.47 -7.87
CA GLN A 51 13.86 24.94 -8.82
C GLN A 51 15.22 25.62 -8.61
N GLU A 52 15.22 26.94 -8.39
CA GLU A 52 16.43 27.76 -8.18
C GLU A 52 17.08 27.48 -6.81
N HIS A 53 16.28 27.22 -5.77
CA HIS A 53 16.73 26.94 -4.40
C HIS A 53 16.62 25.45 -4.05
N ALA A 54 16.82 24.57 -5.03
CA ALA A 54 16.85 23.12 -4.81
C ALA A 54 18.12 22.74 -4.00
N ALA A 55 17.95 22.47 -2.71
CA ALA A 55 19.04 21.97 -1.85
C ALA A 55 19.67 20.70 -2.43
N PRO A 56 20.99 20.51 -2.32
CA PRO A 56 21.66 19.32 -2.83
C PRO A 56 21.10 18.07 -2.13
N PHE A 57 20.65 17.10 -2.92
CA PHE A 57 19.93 15.93 -2.39
C PHE A 57 20.80 15.14 -1.41
N SER A 58 20.27 14.86 -0.21
CA SER A 58 21.07 14.38 0.91
C SER A 58 21.65 12.98 0.72
N ALA A 59 22.87 12.80 1.24
CA ALA A 59 23.49 11.49 1.41
C ALA A 59 22.66 10.58 2.34
N PHE A 60 21.96 11.12 3.34
CA PHE A 60 21.12 10.33 4.25
C PHE A 60 19.88 9.71 3.56
N LEU A 61 19.45 10.27 2.41
CA LEU A 61 18.34 9.74 1.60
C LEU A 61 18.81 9.07 0.30
N THR A 62 20.11 8.85 0.12
CA THR A 62 20.68 8.18 -1.06
C THR A 62 21.18 6.79 -0.65
N ASP A 63 20.74 5.74 -1.34
CA ASP A 63 21.14 4.37 -0.99
C ASP A 63 22.45 3.91 -1.66
N SER A 64 22.90 2.71 -1.27
CA SER A 64 24.13 2.06 -1.76
C SER A 64 24.11 1.68 -3.25
N PHE A 65 23.04 2.02 -3.98
CA PHE A 65 22.92 1.89 -5.44
C PHE A 65 22.77 3.25 -6.13
N GLY A 66 23.03 4.36 -5.42
CA GLY A 66 22.94 5.73 -5.94
C GLY A 66 21.52 6.24 -6.12
N ARG A 67 20.51 5.53 -5.62
CA ARG A 67 19.10 5.93 -5.80
C ARG A 67 18.74 6.99 -4.77
N GLN A 68 18.51 8.21 -5.22
CA GLN A 68 17.93 9.29 -4.41
C GLN A 68 16.47 8.97 -4.06
N HIS A 69 16.01 9.32 -2.85
CA HIS A 69 14.68 8.96 -2.34
C HIS A 69 13.75 10.16 -2.08
N SER A 70 13.41 10.91 -3.13
CA SER A 70 12.56 12.11 -3.04
C SER A 70 11.07 11.86 -2.71
N TYR A 71 10.61 10.60 -2.61
CA TYR A 71 9.19 10.27 -2.44
C TYR A 71 8.90 9.53 -1.13
N LEU A 72 8.40 10.26 -0.13
CA LEU A 72 7.92 9.73 1.14
C LEU A 72 6.44 9.33 1.08
N ARG A 73 6.09 8.21 1.74
CA ARG A 73 4.71 7.81 2.04
C ARG A 73 4.49 7.82 3.55
N ILE A 74 3.44 8.46 4.03
CA ILE A 74 3.11 8.51 5.46
C ILE A 74 1.77 7.80 5.67
N SER A 75 1.75 6.80 6.53
CA SER A 75 0.54 6.14 6.99
C SER A 75 -0.05 6.94 8.14
N LEU A 76 -1.20 7.62 7.92
CA LEU A 76 -1.79 8.55 8.89
C LEU A 76 -2.63 7.88 9.98
N THR A 77 -3.12 6.67 9.73
CA THR A 77 -3.95 5.91 10.66
C THR A 77 -4.00 4.47 10.20
N GLU A 78 -4.20 3.57 11.15
CA GLU A 78 -4.49 2.17 10.89
C GLU A 78 -6.00 1.91 10.75
N LYS A 79 -6.87 2.88 11.04
CA LYS A 79 -8.31 2.66 10.92
C LYS A 79 -8.74 2.74 9.44
N CYS A 80 -9.77 1.97 9.09
CA CYS A 80 -10.40 1.99 7.77
C CYS A 80 -11.91 1.74 7.88
N ASN A 81 -12.69 2.33 6.97
CA ASN A 81 -14.13 2.15 6.83
C ASN A 81 -14.53 0.96 5.90
N LEU A 82 -13.58 0.39 5.14
CA LEU A 82 -13.77 -0.80 4.29
C LEU A 82 -13.05 -2.04 4.87
N ARG A 83 -13.30 -3.23 4.29
CA ARG A 83 -12.82 -4.55 4.77
C ARG A 83 -12.46 -5.50 3.62
N CYS A 84 -11.65 -5.04 2.65
CA CYS A 84 -11.52 -5.72 1.36
C CYS A 84 -10.76 -7.06 1.41
N ARG A 85 -11.20 -8.06 0.63
CA ARG A 85 -10.74 -9.46 0.77
C ARG A 85 -9.26 -9.70 0.49
N TYR A 86 -8.68 -9.00 -0.48
CA TYR A 86 -7.26 -9.13 -0.86
C TYR A 86 -6.30 -8.44 0.13
N CYS A 87 -6.86 -7.90 1.22
CA CYS A 87 -6.33 -6.74 1.89
C CYS A 87 -6.43 -6.92 3.43
N MET A 88 -7.63 -7.09 3.98
CA MET A 88 -7.89 -7.57 5.34
C MET A 88 -8.56 -8.95 5.25
N PRO A 89 -8.14 -9.94 6.06
CA PRO A 89 -8.73 -11.27 6.06
C PRO A 89 -10.13 -11.22 6.71
N GLU A 90 -10.75 -12.37 6.95
CA GLU A 90 -12.11 -12.44 7.51
C GLU A 90 -12.13 -11.98 8.99
N GLU A 91 -11.04 -12.30 9.68
CA GLU A 91 -10.88 -12.36 11.12
C GLU A 91 -10.50 -10.98 11.73
N GLY A 92 -10.13 -10.01 10.89
CA GLY A 92 -9.82 -8.65 11.30
C GLY A 92 -8.36 -8.41 11.72
N VAL A 93 -8.13 -7.32 12.47
CA VAL A 93 -6.80 -6.81 12.85
C VAL A 93 -6.83 -6.19 14.25
N SER A 94 -5.87 -6.52 15.11
CA SER A 94 -5.62 -5.85 16.38
C SER A 94 -4.79 -4.59 16.14
N LEU A 95 -5.47 -3.45 16.04
CA LEU A 95 -4.85 -2.14 15.80
C LEU A 95 -3.91 -1.73 16.95
N THR A 96 -2.84 -1.04 16.61
CA THR A 96 -1.93 -0.36 17.55
C THR A 96 -2.72 0.59 18.46
N PRO A 97 -2.44 0.63 19.79
CA PRO A 97 -3.12 1.55 20.70
C PRO A 97 -2.93 3.01 20.30
N LYS A 98 -3.90 3.89 20.61
CA LYS A 98 -3.87 5.30 20.18
C LYS A 98 -2.61 6.04 20.68
N ALA A 99 -2.10 5.69 21.85
CA ALA A 99 -0.88 6.28 22.41
C ALA A 99 0.36 5.98 21.56
N ASP A 100 0.40 4.83 20.90
CA ASP A 100 1.56 4.32 20.15
C ASP A 100 1.50 4.70 18.66
N LEU A 101 0.41 5.32 18.21
CA LEU A 101 0.32 5.95 16.90
C LEU A 101 1.00 7.33 16.88
N LEU A 102 1.49 7.74 15.72
CA LEU A 102 2.05 9.08 15.52
C LEU A 102 0.96 10.17 15.65
N THR A 103 1.22 11.11 16.55
CA THR A 103 0.50 12.39 16.66
C THR A 103 0.77 13.29 15.45
N THR A 104 -0.02 14.35 15.29
CA THR A 104 0.12 15.29 14.17
C THR A 104 1.44 16.05 14.21
N GLU A 105 1.91 16.47 15.38
CA GLU A 105 3.21 17.14 15.50
C GLU A 105 4.38 16.19 15.23
N GLU A 106 4.32 14.91 15.66
CA GLU A 106 5.34 13.91 15.28
C GLU A 106 5.37 13.66 13.76
N ILE A 107 4.20 13.58 13.10
CA ILE A 107 4.09 13.47 11.64
C ILE A 107 4.73 14.68 10.95
N LEU A 108 4.48 15.90 11.45
CA LEU A 108 4.97 17.14 10.86
C LEU A 108 6.47 17.35 11.10
N THR A 109 7.00 16.94 12.26
CA THR A 109 8.44 16.94 12.54
C THR A 109 9.18 15.96 11.63
N LEU A 110 8.70 14.71 11.52
CA LEU A 110 9.30 13.73 10.60
C LEU A 110 9.18 14.18 9.14
N ALA A 111 8.02 14.71 8.72
CA ALA A 111 7.86 15.24 7.37
C ALA A 111 8.81 16.41 7.08
N ARG A 112 8.96 17.36 8.01
CA ARG A 112 9.92 18.48 7.88
C ARG A 112 11.35 17.97 7.73
N LEU A 113 11.75 16.99 8.54
CA LEU A 113 13.08 16.37 8.45
C LEU A 113 13.31 15.74 7.07
N PHE A 114 12.40 14.89 6.59
CA PHE A 114 12.54 14.27 5.27
C PHE A 114 12.54 15.30 4.11
N VAL A 115 11.77 16.39 4.23
CA VAL A 115 11.71 17.44 3.20
C VAL A 115 13.00 18.27 3.15
N LYS A 116 13.60 18.64 4.31
CA LYS A 116 14.92 19.28 4.38
C LYS A 116 15.98 18.52 3.56
N GLU A 117 15.95 17.19 3.66
CA GLU A 117 16.92 16.29 3.02
C GLU A 117 16.65 16.01 1.53
N GLY A 118 15.58 16.55 0.95
CA GLY A 118 15.27 16.44 -0.48
C GLY A 118 13.97 15.71 -0.86
N VAL A 119 13.08 15.37 0.08
CA VAL A 119 11.74 14.86 -0.27
C VAL A 119 10.86 15.99 -0.82
N ASP A 120 10.65 16.01 -2.13
CA ASP A 120 9.75 16.95 -2.80
C ASP A 120 8.30 16.42 -2.91
N LYS A 121 8.05 15.18 -2.49
CA LYS A 121 6.80 14.44 -2.75
C LYS A 121 6.37 13.60 -1.55
N ILE A 122 5.33 14.05 -0.85
CA ILE A 122 4.67 13.29 0.24
C ILE A 122 3.37 12.68 -0.28
N ARG A 123 3.09 11.43 0.11
CA ARG A 123 1.76 10.83 -0.05
C ARG A 123 1.19 10.31 1.26
N LEU A 124 0.03 10.86 1.61
CA LEU A 124 -0.80 10.46 2.72
C LEU A 124 -1.55 9.17 2.39
N THR A 125 -1.43 8.20 3.28
CA THR A 125 -2.00 6.84 3.20
C THR A 125 -2.49 6.43 4.59
N GLY A 126 -2.82 5.17 4.79
CA GLY A 126 -3.25 4.61 6.07
C GLY A 126 -3.85 3.23 5.84
N GLY A 127 -4.77 2.84 6.70
CA GLY A 127 -5.96 2.10 6.26
C GLY A 127 -6.80 2.97 5.33
N GLU A 128 -7.48 3.98 5.87
CA GLU A 128 -8.09 5.06 5.08
C GLU A 128 -7.71 6.44 5.67
N PRO A 129 -6.90 7.27 4.99
CA PRO A 129 -6.53 8.59 5.51
C PRO A 129 -7.74 9.52 5.70
N LEU A 130 -8.78 9.43 4.86
CA LEU A 130 -9.94 10.33 4.90
C LEU A 130 -10.96 10.02 6.01
N ILE A 131 -10.61 9.19 7.00
CA ILE A 131 -11.34 9.10 8.28
C ILE A 131 -10.56 9.71 9.47
N ARG A 132 -9.30 10.14 9.28
CA ARG A 132 -8.55 10.86 10.32
C ARG A 132 -9.11 12.29 10.45
N PRO A 133 -9.60 12.73 11.64
CA PRO A 133 -10.34 13.99 11.75
C PRO A 133 -9.55 15.24 11.33
N ASP A 134 -8.26 15.27 11.64
CA ASP A 134 -7.32 16.36 11.40
C ASP A 134 -6.57 16.25 10.05
N VAL A 135 -7.04 15.40 9.12
CA VAL A 135 -6.39 15.21 7.80
C VAL A 135 -6.28 16.51 6.98
N VAL A 136 -7.20 17.46 7.16
CA VAL A 136 -7.16 18.77 6.46
C VAL A 136 -6.09 19.69 7.07
N ASP A 137 -5.94 19.70 8.40
CA ASP A 137 -4.85 20.44 9.06
C ASP A 137 -3.49 19.86 8.68
N ILE A 138 -3.35 18.53 8.71
CA ILE A 138 -2.12 17.85 8.27
C ILE A 138 -1.73 18.28 6.85
N VAL A 139 -2.67 18.33 5.91
CA VAL A 139 -2.40 18.81 4.54
C VAL A 139 -2.00 20.30 4.54
N ALA A 140 -2.69 21.16 5.28
CA ALA A 140 -2.39 22.60 5.35
C ALA A 140 -1.02 22.88 5.96
N ARG A 141 -0.67 22.21 7.06
CA ARG A 141 0.62 22.32 7.77
C ARG A 141 1.77 21.77 6.91
N LEU A 142 1.54 20.66 6.18
CA LEU A 142 2.51 20.14 5.20
C LEU A 142 2.69 21.11 4.03
N HIS A 143 1.65 21.80 3.57
CA HIS A 143 1.74 22.73 2.43
C HIS A 143 2.61 23.98 2.74
N GLN A 144 2.90 24.25 4.01
CA GLN A 144 3.86 25.29 4.43
C GLN A 144 5.31 24.79 4.52
N LEU A 145 5.60 23.53 4.15
CA LEU A 145 6.98 23.06 4.04
C LEU A 145 7.61 23.55 2.73
N GLU A 146 8.65 24.37 2.85
CA GLU A 146 9.56 24.68 1.74
C GLU A 146 10.22 23.39 1.23
N GLY A 147 10.57 23.33 -0.06
CA GLY A 147 10.99 22.08 -0.73
C GLY A 147 9.85 21.16 -1.18
N LEU A 148 8.72 21.09 -0.44
CA LEU A 148 7.63 20.17 -0.74
C LEU A 148 6.77 20.63 -1.94
N ARG A 149 6.94 19.99 -3.10
CA ARG A 149 6.23 20.30 -4.36
C ARG A 149 4.89 19.58 -4.49
N THR A 150 4.76 18.35 -3.97
CA THR A 150 3.56 17.51 -4.15
C THR A 150 3.05 16.91 -2.84
N ILE A 151 1.79 17.18 -2.52
CA ILE A 151 1.03 16.47 -1.49
C ILE A 151 -0.02 15.61 -2.20
N GLY A 152 0.09 14.29 -2.05
CA GLY A 152 -0.88 13.34 -2.58
C GLY A 152 -1.65 12.59 -1.51
N VAL A 153 -2.82 12.04 -1.85
CA VAL A 153 -3.57 11.08 -1.02
C VAL A 153 -3.80 9.78 -1.80
N THR A 154 -3.76 8.63 -1.12
CA THR A 154 -4.41 7.41 -1.62
C THR A 154 -5.58 7.08 -0.70
N THR A 155 -6.79 7.00 -1.27
CA THR A 155 -8.05 6.79 -0.55
C THR A 155 -8.92 5.76 -1.27
N ASN A 156 -9.84 5.12 -0.56
CA ASN A 156 -10.92 4.33 -1.14
C ASN A 156 -12.09 5.18 -1.68
N GLY A 157 -12.02 6.50 -1.58
CA GLY A 157 -12.97 7.43 -2.20
C GLY A 157 -14.27 7.69 -1.42
N ILE A 158 -14.64 6.87 -0.43
CA ILE A 158 -15.93 6.95 0.27
C ILE A 158 -16.22 8.32 0.91
N ASN A 159 -15.17 9.00 1.41
CA ASN A 159 -15.26 10.33 2.01
C ASN A 159 -14.76 11.45 1.07
N LEU A 160 -14.33 11.12 -0.15
CA LEU A 160 -13.58 12.03 -1.02
C LEU A 160 -14.43 13.21 -1.48
N ALA A 161 -15.62 12.99 -2.06
CA ALA A 161 -16.47 14.08 -2.57
C ALA A 161 -16.74 15.19 -1.53
N ARG A 162 -16.95 14.78 -0.27
CA ARG A 162 -17.21 15.67 0.87
C ARG A 162 -15.98 16.46 1.33
N LEU A 163 -14.80 15.85 1.35
CA LEU A 163 -13.58 16.46 1.90
C LEU A 163 -12.72 17.16 0.85
N LEU A 164 -12.83 16.79 -0.42
CA LEU A 164 -11.91 17.25 -1.47
C LEU A 164 -11.87 18.79 -1.65
N PRO A 165 -12.97 19.55 -1.54
CA PRO A 165 -12.91 21.02 -1.61
C PRO A 165 -12.00 21.63 -0.54
N SER A 166 -12.11 21.18 0.71
CA SER A 166 -11.27 21.66 1.82
C SER A 166 -9.83 21.16 1.71
N LEU A 167 -9.62 19.92 1.26
CA LEU A 167 -8.29 19.38 1.01
C LEU A 167 -7.57 20.13 -0.12
N GLN A 168 -8.29 20.51 -1.18
CA GLN A 168 -7.73 21.30 -2.28
C GLN A 168 -7.33 22.70 -1.80
N GLN A 169 -8.17 23.36 -0.99
CA GLN A 169 -7.86 24.65 -0.37
C GLN A 169 -6.64 24.56 0.58
N ALA A 170 -6.48 23.44 1.28
CA ALA A 170 -5.32 23.15 2.13
C ALA A 170 -4.03 22.81 1.33
N GLY A 171 -4.09 22.64 0.00
CA GLY A 171 -2.92 22.39 -0.84
C GLY A 171 -2.72 20.94 -1.30
N LEU A 172 -3.72 20.06 -1.17
CA LEU A 172 -3.67 18.70 -1.75
C LEU A 172 -3.62 18.78 -3.29
N SER A 173 -2.51 18.36 -3.90
CA SER A 173 -2.28 18.48 -5.35
C SER A 173 -2.45 17.18 -6.15
N ALA A 174 -2.56 16.01 -5.51
CA ALA A 174 -2.76 14.74 -6.22
C ALA A 174 -3.70 13.73 -5.53
N VAL A 175 -4.67 13.19 -6.27
CA VAL A 175 -5.61 12.16 -5.78
C VAL A 175 -5.35 10.81 -6.46
N ASN A 176 -5.21 9.75 -5.66
CA ASN A 176 -5.35 8.36 -6.09
C ASN A 176 -6.55 7.73 -5.38
N VAL A 177 -7.50 7.19 -6.14
CA VAL A 177 -8.67 6.46 -5.64
C VAL A 177 -8.46 4.96 -5.89
N SER A 178 -8.66 4.10 -4.90
CA SER A 178 -8.73 2.65 -5.12
C SER A 178 -10.15 2.24 -5.48
N LEU A 179 -10.31 1.60 -6.63
CA LEU A 179 -11.59 1.05 -7.11
C LEU A 179 -11.28 -0.18 -7.99
N ASP A 180 -11.65 -1.36 -7.49
CA ASP A 180 -11.28 -2.64 -8.10
C ASP A 180 -12.39 -3.26 -8.98
N THR A 181 -13.51 -2.56 -9.18
CA THR A 181 -14.66 -3.01 -10.00
C THR A 181 -15.59 -1.84 -10.30
N LEU A 182 -16.27 -1.88 -11.45
CA LEU A 182 -17.32 -0.97 -11.88
C LEU A 182 -18.73 -1.51 -11.59
N VAL A 183 -18.86 -2.78 -11.18
CA VAL A 183 -20.14 -3.43 -10.83
C VAL A 183 -20.47 -3.22 -9.34
N PRO A 184 -21.59 -2.54 -8.98
CA PRO A 184 -21.90 -2.21 -7.58
C PRO A 184 -22.02 -3.42 -6.64
N ALA A 185 -22.60 -4.53 -7.11
CA ALA A 185 -22.72 -5.77 -6.32
C ALA A 185 -21.35 -6.43 -6.09
N LYS A 186 -20.47 -6.40 -7.10
CA LYS A 186 -19.10 -6.92 -6.97
C LYS A 186 -18.25 -6.02 -6.07
N PHE A 187 -18.50 -4.71 -6.04
CA PHE A 187 -17.87 -3.78 -5.08
C PHE A 187 -18.21 -4.21 -3.64
N GLU A 188 -19.49 -4.40 -3.32
CA GLU A 188 -19.92 -4.87 -1.99
C GLU A 188 -19.29 -6.23 -1.64
N PHE A 189 -19.19 -7.15 -2.60
CA PHE A 189 -18.49 -8.43 -2.42
C PHE A 189 -17.00 -8.26 -2.11
N ILE A 190 -16.28 -7.41 -2.86
CA ILE A 190 -14.83 -7.20 -2.71
C ILE A 190 -14.49 -6.48 -1.41
N VAL A 191 -15.20 -5.38 -1.08
CA VAL A 191 -14.86 -4.50 0.05
C VAL A 191 -15.63 -4.79 1.34
N ARG A 192 -16.57 -5.75 1.30
CA ARG A 192 -17.52 -6.15 2.36
C ARG A 192 -18.37 -4.98 2.92
N ARG A 193 -18.60 -3.91 2.14
CA ARG A 193 -19.37 -2.71 2.53
C ARG A 193 -20.03 -2.03 1.33
N LYS A 194 -21.19 -1.41 1.55
CA LYS A 194 -21.84 -0.50 0.58
C LYS A 194 -21.00 0.76 0.38
N GLY A 195 -20.98 1.31 -0.84
CA GLY A 195 -20.25 2.56 -1.08
C GLY A 195 -19.95 2.96 -2.52
N PHE A 196 -20.07 2.04 -3.49
CA PHE A 196 -19.68 2.25 -4.89
C PHE A 196 -20.00 3.64 -5.46
N HIS A 197 -21.26 4.08 -5.37
CA HIS A 197 -21.70 5.37 -5.91
C HIS A 197 -20.98 6.58 -5.28
N LYS A 198 -20.59 6.52 -4.00
CA LYS A 198 -19.79 7.57 -3.33
C LYS A 198 -18.34 7.60 -3.81
N VAL A 199 -17.79 6.45 -4.21
CA VAL A 199 -16.46 6.38 -4.82
C VAL A 199 -16.48 7.02 -6.20
N MET A 200 -17.50 6.70 -7.02
CA MET A 200 -17.70 7.34 -8.33
C MET A 200 -17.99 8.85 -8.22
N GLU A 201 -18.82 9.27 -7.26
CA GLU A 201 -19.04 10.67 -6.90
C GLU A 201 -17.71 11.37 -6.55
N GLY A 202 -16.86 10.73 -5.72
CA GLY A 202 -15.54 11.24 -5.38
C GLY A 202 -14.58 11.37 -6.58
N ILE A 203 -14.61 10.41 -7.50
CA ILE A 203 -13.84 10.45 -8.76
C ILE A 203 -14.33 11.61 -9.64
N HIS A 204 -15.64 11.73 -9.85
CA HIS A 204 -16.24 12.80 -10.64
C HIS A 204 -15.97 14.18 -10.01
N LYS A 205 -16.06 14.31 -8.69
CA LYS A 205 -15.76 15.57 -7.98
C LYS A 205 -14.28 15.96 -8.09
N ALA A 206 -13.37 14.98 -8.16
CA ALA A 206 -11.96 15.26 -8.43
C ALA A 206 -11.72 15.76 -9.87
N ILE A 207 -12.43 15.21 -10.86
CA ILE A 207 -12.39 15.73 -12.25
C ILE A 207 -12.96 17.15 -12.32
N GLU A 208 -14.11 17.39 -11.67
CA GLU A 208 -14.78 18.70 -11.61
C GLU A 208 -13.89 19.78 -10.99
N LEU A 209 -13.23 19.46 -9.87
CA LEU A 209 -12.25 20.34 -9.21
C LEU A 209 -10.91 20.46 -9.95
N GLY A 210 -10.79 19.88 -11.15
CA GLY A 210 -9.65 20.10 -12.05
C GLY A 210 -8.40 19.26 -11.77
N TYR A 211 -8.46 18.23 -10.93
CA TYR A 211 -7.33 17.32 -10.73
C TYR A 211 -7.04 16.55 -12.03
N LYS A 212 -5.82 16.71 -12.57
CA LYS A 212 -5.45 16.11 -13.86
C LYS A 212 -4.07 15.41 -13.80
N PRO A 213 -3.99 14.09 -14.08
CA PRO A 213 -5.09 13.13 -14.12
C PRO A 213 -5.52 12.70 -12.70
N VAL A 214 -6.82 12.45 -12.51
CA VAL A 214 -7.31 11.67 -11.36
C VAL A 214 -6.90 10.22 -11.57
N LYS A 215 -6.27 9.60 -10.57
CA LYS A 215 -5.67 8.28 -10.71
C LYS A 215 -6.55 7.23 -10.05
N VAL A 216 -7.02 6.24 -10.81
CA VAL A 216 -7.84 5.14 -10.30
C VAL A 216 -6.97 3.89 -10.24
N ASN A 217 -6.67 3.39 -9.05
CA ASN A 217 -5.92 2.15 -8.85
C ASN A 217 -6.89 0.96 -8.82
N CYS A 218 -6.67 -0.04 -9.67
CA CYS A 218 -7.42 -1.31 -9.68
C CYS A 218 -6.44 -2.48 -9.55
N VAL A 219 -6.60 -3.32 -8.52
CA VAL A 219 -5.82 -4.55 -8.36
C VAL A 219 -6.49 -5.67 -9.15
N VAL A 220 -5.85 -6.14 -10.22
CA VAL A 220 -6.44 -7.14 -11.13
C VAL A 220 -6.14 -8.55 -10.63
N MET A 221 -7.20 -9.35 -10.45
CA MET A 221 -7.20 -10.68 -9.86
C MET A 221 -8.07 -11.63 -10.68
N ARG A 222 -7.50 -12.79 -11.02
CA ARG A 222 -8.21 -13.85 -11.76
C ARG A 222 -9.27 -14.54 -10.91
N GLY A 223 -10.41 -14.83 -11.51
CA GLY A 223 -11.63 -15.31 -10.85
C GLY A 223 -12.30 -14.22 -10.01
N LEU A 224 -12.13 -12.93 -10.37
CA LEU A 224 -12.71 -11.83 -9.61
C LEU A 224 -13.08 -10.63 -10.48
N ASN A 225 -12.11 -9.97 -11.11
CA ASN A 225 -12.29 -8.68 -11.81
C ASN A 225 -11.47 -8.56 -13.10
N GLU A 226 -10.89 -9.66 -13.61
CA GLU A 226 -10.22 -9.66 -14.91
C GLU A 226 -11.18 -9.48 -16.09
N ASP A 227 -12.46 -9.81 -15.88
CA ASP A 227 -13.58 -9.60 -16.80
C ASP A 227 -13.82 -8.12 -17.09
N GLU A 228 -13.67 -7.25 -16.08
CA GLU A 228 -13.89 -5.81 -16.18
C GLU A 228 -12.68 -5.02 -16.71
N LEU A 229 -11.59 -5.71 -17.09
CA LEU A 229 -10.35 -5.07 -17.55
C LEU A 229 -10.61 -4.10 -18.72
N LEU A 230 -11.42 -4.51 -19.70
CA LEU A 230 -11.75 -3.69 -20.87
C LEU A 230 -12.74 -2.57 -20.54
N ASP A 231 -13.65 -2.77 -19.59
CA ASP A 231 -14.60 -1.73 -19.15
C ASP A 231 -13.88 -0.59 -18.43
N PHE A 232 -12.88 -0.93 -17.61
CA PHE A 232 -11.97 0.04 -16.99
C PHE A 232 -11.14 0.83 -18.02
N VAL A 233 -10.80 0.25 -19.18
CA VAL A 233 -10.18 0.99 -20.29
C VAL A 233 -11.20 1.90 -20.97
N ALA A 234 -12.40 1.39 -21.28
CA ALA A 234 -13.47 2.17 -21.92
C ALA A 234 -13.89 3.40 -21.09
N LEU A 235 -13.86 3.30 -19.75
CA LEU A 235 -14.08 4.43 -18.84
C LEU A 235 -13.15 5.64 -19.12
N THR A 236 -11.96 5.41 -19.69
CA THR A 236 -10.98 6.47 -20.05
C THR A 236 -11.25 7.15 -21.39
N GLU A 237 -12.23 6.68 -22.19
CA GLU A 237 -12.66 7.32 -23.42
C GLU A 237 -13.26 8.71 -23.13
N GLY A 238 -14.28 8.74 -22.27
CA GLY A 238 -15.03 9.94 -21.92
C GLY A 238 -14.50 10.74 -20.72
N LEU A 239 -13.57 10.20 -19.92
CA LEU A 239 -13.09 10.82 -18.69
C LEU A 239 -11.55 10.99 -18.67
N PRO A 240 -11.01 12.12 -18.16
CA PRO A 240 -9.57 12.38 -18.05
C PRO A 240 -8.93 11.65 -16.86
N LEU A 241 -9.12 10.33 -16.80
CA LEU A 241 -8.56 9.43 -15.79
C LEU A 241 -7.21 8.86 -16.22
N ASP A 242 -6.41 8.47 -15.24
CA ASP A 242 -5.27 7.57 -15.38
C ASP A 242 -5.62 6.29 -14.61
N VAL A 243 -6.12 5.27 -15.33
CA VAL A 243 -6.54 3.99 -14.74
C VAL A 243 -5.33 3.07 -14.65
N ARG A 244 -4.99 2.69 -13.41
CA ARG A 244 -3.74 2.04 -13.02
C ARG A 244 -4.01 0.60 -12.62
N PHE A 245 -3.77 -0.32 -13.55
CA PHE A 245 -3.86 -1.76 -13.29
C PHE A 245 -2.64 -2.23 -12.49
N ILE A 246 -2.88 -2.94 -11.40
CA ILE A 246 -1.86 -3.39 -10.45
C ILE A 246 -1.89 -4.93 -10.39
N GLU A 247 -0.74 -5.56 -10.57
CA GLU A 247 -0.61 -7.01 -10.43
C GLU A 247 -0.88 -7.45 -8.98
N TYR A 248 -1.54 -8.60 -8.79
CA TYR A 248 -1.84 -9.12 -7.45
C TYR A 248 -0.59 -9.60 -6.70
N MET A 249 -0.25 -8.90 -5.62
CA MET A 249 1.01 -9.07 -4.86
C MET A 249 0.86 -9.97 -3.62
N PRO A 250 1.89 -10.77 -3.28
CA PRO A 250 1.93 -11.52 -2.03
C PRO A 250 2.14 -10.61 -0.82
N PHE A 251 1.30 -10.80 0.21
CA PHE A 251 1.43 -10.24 1.55
C PHE A 251 0.85 -11.23 2.57
N ASP A 252 1.29 -11.16 3.82
CA ASP A 252 0.77 -11.98 4.91
C ASP A 252 -0.76 -11.79 5.06
N GLY A 253 -1.46 -12.81 5.54
CA GLY A 253 -2.93 -12.78 5.72
C GLY A 253 -3.78 -12.74 4.44
N ASN A 254 -3.29 -12.26 3.29
CA ASN A 254 -4.13 -12.07 2.09
C ASN A 254 -4.42 -13.34 1.27
N LYS A 255 -3.90 -14.49 1.69
CA LYS A 255 -4.10 -15.81 1.05
C LYS A 255 -3.72 -15.78 -0.44
N TRP A 256 -2.59 -15.14 -0.77
CA TRP A 256 -2.04 -15.03 -2.13
C TRP A 256 -1.86 -16.39 -2.82
N ASN A 257 -2.09 -16.40 -4.12
CA ASN A 257 -1.91 -17.58 -4.97
C ASN A 257 -1.56 -17.10 -6.38
N PHE A 258 -0.47 -17.61 -6.94
CA PHE A 258 0.00 -17.27 -8.29
C PHE A 258 -1.10 -17.46 -9.36
N LYS A 259 -1.99 -18.45 -9.24
CA LYS A 259 -3.10 -18.67 -10.18
C LYS A 259 -4.11 -17.50 -10.23
N LYS A 260 -4.17 -16.68 -9.18
CA LYS A 260 -5.00 -15.46 -9.11
C LYS A 260 -4.31 -14.21 -9.67
N MET A 261 -3.01 -14.27 -9.96
CA MET A 261 -2.32 -13.17 -10.64
C MET A 261 -2.72 -13.15 -12.11
N VAL A 262 -2.98 -11.95 -12.63
CA VAL A 262 -2.95 -11.66 -14.08
C VAL A 262 -1.72 -10.80 -14.31
N SER A 263 -0.84 -11.22 -15.23
CA SER A 263 0.41 -10.51 -15.49
C SER A 263 0.19 -9.26 -16.35
N TYR A 264 1.14 -8.33 -16.25
CA TYR A 264 1.26 -7.17 -17.14
C TYR A 264 1.06 -7.53 -18.63
N LYS A 265 1.73 -8.59 -19.10
CA LYS A 265 1.65 -9.01 -20.50
C LYS A 265 0.24 -9.48 -20.86
N GLU A 266 -0.39 -10.33 -20.04
CA GLU A 266 -1.77 -10.77 -20.30
C GLU A 266 -2.75 -9.60 -20.38
N MET A 267 -2.65 -8.64 -19.45
CA MET A 267 -3.51 -7.46 -19.47
C MET A 267 -3.26 -6.59 -20.70
N LEU A 268 -1.99 -6.36 -21.06
CA LEU A 268 -1.62 -5.54 -22.22
C LEU A 268 -2.04 -6.19 -23.54
N ASP A 269 -1.87 -7.51 -23.68
CA ASP A 269 -2.23 -8.25 -24.89
C ASP A 269 -3.75 -8.32 -25.06
N ALA A 270 -4.52 -8.53 -23.98
CA ALA A 270 -5.99 -8.47 -24.02
C ALA A 270 -6.52 -7.08 -24.42
N ILE A 271 -5.92 -6.00 -23.89
CA ILE A 271 -6.31 -4.63 -24.24
C ILE A 271 -5.94 -4.32 -25.70
N ARG A 272 -4.79 -4.78 -26.19
CA ARG A 272 -4.36 -4.62 -27.59
C ARG A 272 -5.25 -5.35 -28.59
N GLN A 273 -5.83 -6.50 -28.23
CA GLN A 273 -6.82 -7.18 -29.07
C GLN A 273 -8.06 -6.30 -29.32
N ARG A 274 -8.48 -5.50 -28.33
CA ARG A 274 -9.64 -4.60 -28.44
C ARG A 274 -9.29 -3.23 -29.03
N TRP A 275 -8.07 -2.73 -28.76
CA TRP A 275 -7.52 -1.45 -29.23
C TRP A 275 -6.08 -1.63 -29.76
N PRO A 276 -5.89 -2.04 -31.03
CA PRO A 276 -4.56 -2.28 -31.60
C PRO A 276 -3.66 -1.03 -31.64
N GLY A 277 -4.25 0.17 -31.75
CA GLY A 277 -3.55 1.45 -31.71
C GLY A 277 -3.16 1.92 -30.30
N LEU A 278 -2.94 1.03 -29.34
CA LEU A 278 -2.51 1.39 -27.99
C LEU A 278 -1.04 1.82 -27.96
N GLU A 279 -0.81 3.12 -27.89
CA GLU A 279 0.51 3.75 -27.88
C GLU A 279 1.11 3.77 -26.47
N LYS A 280 2.42 3.55 -26.35
CA LYS A 280 3.16 3.70 -25.09
C LYS A 280 3.58 5.16 -24.91
N LEU A 281 3.31 5.74 -23.75
CA LEU A 281 3.75 7.09 -23.39
C LEU A 281 5.21 7.07 -22.86
N PRO A 282 5.95 8.20 -22.95
CA PRO A 282 7.24 8.35 -22.27
C PRO A 282 7.14 8.10 -20.76
N GLU A 283 8.19 7.53 -20.18
CA GLU A 283 8.29 7.29 -18.74
C GLU A 283 9.25 8.30 -18.09
N GLU A 284 8.88 8.85 -16.93
CA GLU A 284 9.83 9.50 -16.01
C GLU A 284 10.79 8.44 -15.46
N ASP A 285 12.07 8.76 -15.21
CA ASP A 285 13.08 7.78 -14.75
C ASP A 285 12.63 7.00 -13.48
N SER A 286 12.02 7.70 -12.53
CA SER A 286 11.49 7.11 -11.29
C SER A 286 10.02 6.65 -11.38
N SER A 287 9.48 6.55 -12.61
CA SER A 287 8.11 6.08 -12.81
C SER A 287 7.94 4.65 -12.31
N THR A 288 6.81 4.42 -11.66
CA THR A 288 6.44 3.12 -11.10
C THR A 288 5.23 2.54 -11.81
N ALA A 289 4.92 3.07 -13.00
CA ALA A 289 3.77 2.69 -13.81
C ALA A 289 4.09 2.94 -15.30
N LYS A 290 3.95 1.90 -16.13
CA LYS A 290 4.15 1.99 -17.59
C LYS A 290 2.88 2.55 -18.21
N ALA A 291 2.91 3.79 -18.68
CA ALA A 291 1.74 4.52 -19.16
C ALA A 291 1.50 4.29 -20.67
N PHE A 292 0.22 4.20 -21.05
CA PHE A 292 -0.24 3.98 -22.42
C PHE A 292 -1.49 4.82 -22.71
N LYS A 293 -1.68 5.22 -23.96
CA LYS A 293 -2.84 5.99 -24.42
C LYS A 293 -3.46 5.35 -25.67
N ILE A 294 -4.78 5.44 -25.76
CA ILE A 294 -5.55 5.12 -26.96
C ILE A 294 -5.83 6.44 -27.69
N PRO A 295 -5.49 6.58 -28.98
CA PRO A 295 -5.82 7.76 -29.76
C PRO A 295 -7.31 8.10 -29.71
N GLY A 296 -7.63 9.38 -29.48
CA GLY A 296 -8.99 9.89 -29.30
C GLY A 296 -9.54 9.81 -27.87
N PHE A 297 -9.01 8.96 -26.99
CA PHE A 297 -9.49 8.87 -25.60
C PHE A 297 -9.03 10.09 -24.79
N GLN A 298 -9.86 10.59 -23.87
CA GLN A 298 -9.50 11.71 -23.01
C GLN A 298 -8.44 11.33 -21.97
N GLY A 299 -8.61 10.18 -21.32
CA GLY A 299 -7.72 9.65 -20.31
C GLY A 299 -6.52 8.87 -20.86
N GLN A 300 -5.98 8.02 -20.01
CA GLN A 300 -4.89 7.08 -20.26
C GLN A 300 -5.00 5.87 -19.32
N ILE A 301 -4.24 4.82 -19.60
CA ILE A 301 -4.08 3.69 -18.70
C ILE A 301 -2.60 3.53 -18.31
N SER A 302 -2.33 2.91 -17.16
CA SER A 302 -0.97 2.58 -16.75
C SER A 302 -0.88 1.22 -16.05
N PHE A 303 0.25 0.53 -16.15
CA PHE A 303 0.48 -0.77 -15.52
C PHE A 303 1.54 -0.70 -14.42
N ILE A 304 1.19 -1.11 -13.20
CA ILE A 304 2.10 -1.18 -12.04
C ILE A 304 2.60 -2.63 -11.91
N THR A 305 3.66 -2.92 -12.66
CA THR A 305 4.24 -4.26 -12.91
C THR A 305 5.10 -4.76 -11.74
N SER A 306 4.50 -4.84 -10.56
CA SER A 306 5.20 -5.08 -9.29
C SER A 306 5.83 -6.46 -9.16
N MET A 307 5.40 -7.44 -9.94
CA MET A 307 5.78 -8.86 -9.80
C MET A 307 6.41 -9.45 -11.08
N SER A 308 5.93 -9.09 -12.27
CA SER A 308 6.49 -9.58 -13.53
C SER A 308 7.75 -8.83 -14.00
N GLU A 309 7.72 -7.50 -13.94
CA GLU A 309 8.75 -6.62 -14.49
C GLU A 309 9.02 -5.44 -13.53
N HIS A 310 9.74 -5.70 -12.44
CA HIS A 310 9.84 -4.77 -11.31
C HIS A 310 10.57 -3.45 -11.63
N PHE A 311 10.08 -2.36 -11.04
CA PHE A 311 10.67 -1.00 -11.11
C PHE A 311 11.71 -0.75 -10.00
N CYS A 312 12.40 -1.79 -9.50
CA CYS A 312 13.26 -1.62 -8.32
C CYS A 312 14.48 -0.72 -8.58
N GLY A 313 15.03 -0.75 -9.80
CA GLY A 313 16.23 0.01 -10.18
C GLY A 313 16.12 1.52 -9.97
N THR A 314 14.92 2.10 -10.08
CA THR A 314 14.70 3.56 -9.99
C THR A 314 13.77 3.95 -8.83
N CYS A 315 13.61 3.07 -7.85
CA CYS A 315 12.60 3.21 -6.78
C CYS A 315 13.00 4.24 -5.69
N ASN A 316 12.71 5.51 -5.95
CA ASN A 316 12.89 6.68 -5.06
C ASN A 316 11.99 6.73 -3.81
N ARG A 317 11.37 5.60 -3.40
CA ARG A 317 10.34 5.60 -2.35
C ARG A 317 10.85 5.17 -0.99
N LEU A 318 10.43 5.92 0.03
CA LEU A 318 10.49 5.61 1.45
C LEU A 318 9.10 5.67 2.09
N ARG A 319 8.98 5.19 3.33
CA ARG A 319 7.69 5.12 4.01
C ARG A 319 7.82 5.13 5.54
N ILE A 320 6.93 5.88 6.17
CA ILE A 320 6.65 5.86 7.61
C ILE A 320 5.29 5.17 7.84
N THR A 321 5.25 4.18 8.73
CA THR A 321 4.03 3.48 9.17
C THR A 321 3.26 4.31 10.22
N ALA A 322 2.04 3.90 10.59
CA ALA A 322 1.18 4.72 11.45
C ALA A 322 1.63 4.74 12.93
N ASP A 323 2.32 3.68 13.35
CA ASP A 323 3.11 3.53 14.57
C ASP A 323 4.53 4.12 14.45
N GLY A 324 4.88 4.74 13.32
CA GLY A 324 6.10 5.53 13.14
C GLY A 324 7.38 4.76 12.84
N ASN A 325 7.27 3.53 12.33
CA ASN A 325 8.41 2.77 11.82
C ASN A 325 8.76 3.19 10.37
N LEU A 326 10.04 3.39 10.09
CA LEU A 326 10.59 3.61 8.76
C LEU A 326 10.77 2.26 8.04
N LYS A 327 10.17 2.14 6.86
CA LYS A 327 10.23 0.94 6.01
C LYS A 327 10.78 1.30 4.62
N VAL A 328 12.02 0.90 4.33
CA VAL A 328 12.73 1.30 3.09
C VAL A 328 12.32 0.51 1.84
N CYS A 329 11.62 -0.62 2.01
CA CYS A 329 11.06 -1.42 0.92
C CYS A 329 9.72 -2.04 1.31
N LEU A 330 8.73 -2.03 0.41
CA LEU A 330 7.39 -2.58 0.61
C LEU A 330 7.39 -4.04 1.10
N PHE A 331 8.34 -4.84 0.59
CA PHE A 331 8.52 -6.26 0.88
C PHE A 331 9.74 -6.57 1.77
N GLY A 332 10.38 -5.55 2.33
CA GLY A 332 11.47 -5.71 3.29
C GLY A 332 10.92 -5.83 4.72
N ASN A 333 11.29 -6.88 5.44
CA ASN A 333 10.89 -7.08 6.84
C ASN A 333 11.63 -6.15 7.82
N SER A 334 12.81 -5.64 7.45
CA SER A 334 13.57 -4.69 8.27
C SER A 334 12.90 -3.31 8.35
N GLU A 335 12.74 -2.81 9.56
CA GLU A 335 12.13 -1.52 9.91
C GLU A 335 12.89 -0.90 11.11
N VAL A 336 12.69 0.40 11.37
CA VAL A 336 13.23 1.09 12.56
C VAL A 336 12.26 2.16 13.06
N SER A 337 12.04 2.23 14.38
CA SER A 337 11.03 3.10 14.99
C SER A 337 11.53 4.54 15.15
N LEU A 338 11.17 5.41 14.21
CA LEU A 338 11.47 6.84 14.32
C LEU A 338 10.64 7.50 15.43
N ARG A 339 9.44 6.97 15.72
CA ARG A 339 8.60 7.38 16.86
C ARG A 339 9.36 7.29 18.17
N ASP A 340 9.97 6.14 18.45
CA ASP A 340 10.57 5.90 19.77
C ASP A 340 11.86 6.69 19.97
N HIS A 341 12.66 6.87 18.92
CA HIS A 341 13.79 7.79 18.96
C HIS A 341 13.36 9.25 19.17
N LEU A 342 12.32 9.70 18.46
CA LEU A 342 11.77 11.05 18.63
C LEU A 342 11.20 11.28 20.05
N ARG A 343 10.52 10.28 20.63
CA ARG A 343 9.99 10.33 22.01
C ARG A 343 11.08 10.21 23.09
N ALA A 344 12.20 9.58 22.77
CA ALA A 344 13.40 9.57 23.62
C ALA A 344 14.20 10.89 23.55
N GLY A 345 13.76 11.87 22.74
CA GLY A 345 14.41 13.17 22.62
C GLY A 345 15.60 13.21 21.67
N ALA A 346 15.71 12.26 20.73
CA ALA A 346 16.81 12.21 19.77
C ALA A 346 16.86 13.47 18.87
N SER A 347 18.07 13.93 18.56
CA SER A 347 18.29 15.12 17.72
C SER A 347 17.93 14.88 16.24
N GLU A 348 17.83 15.95 15.43
CA GLU A 348 17.66 15.80 13.98
C GLU A 348 18.82 14.98 13.38
N GLU A 349 20.07 15.24 13.79
CA GLU A 349 21.28 14.55 13.32
C GLU A 349 21.35 13.08 13.78
N GLU A 350 20.71 12.72 14.90
CA GLU A 350 20.53 11.33 15.32
C GLU A 350 19.51 10.61 14.44
N LEU A 351 18.35 11.22 14.23
CA LEU A 351 17.32 10.70 13.34
C LEU A 351 17.85 10.55 11.91
N LEU A 352 18.63 11.51 11.39
CA LEU A 352 19.27 11.43 10.07
C LEU A 352 20.27 10.28 9.97
N ARG A 353 21.11 10.06 10.99
CA ARG A 353 22.03 8.90 11.02
C ARG A 353 21.26 7.57 11.01
N ILE A 354 20.18 7.48 11.78
CA ILE A 354 19.31 6.28 11.82
C ILE A 354 18.64 6.04 10.45
N ILE A 355 18.10 7.09 9.83
CA ILE A 355 17.52 7.07 8.48
C ILE A 355 18.57 6.62 7.45
N GLY A 356 19.75 7.22 7.45
CA GLY A 356 20.83 6.89 6.52
C GLY A 356 21.30 5.44 6.61
N VAL A 357 21.44 4.89 7.83
CA VAL A 357 21.76 3.47 8.04
C VAL A 357 20.65 2.55 7.51
N ALA A 358 19.38 2.92 7.66
CA ALA A 358 18.26 2.17 7.09
C ALA A 358 18.22 2.25 5.56
N VAL A 359 18.43 3.45 5.00
CA VAL A 359 18.46 3.72 3.55
C VAL A 359 19.62 3.00 2.87
N GLY A 360 20.84 3.09 3.40
CA GLY A 360 22.01 2.41 2.85
C GLY A 360 21.88 0.87 2.81
N ARG A 361 21.06 0.29 3.69
CA ARG A 361 20.72 -1.15 3.74
C ARG A 361 19.62 -1.57 2.73
N LYS A 362 19.03 -0.63 1.97
CA LYS A 362 17.96 -0.91 1.00
C LYS A 362 18.49 -1.72 -0.19
N LYS A 363 18.13 -3.00 -0.24
CA LYS A 363 18.53 -3.94 -1.31
C LYS A 363 18.22 -3.40 -2.73
N ARG A 364 19.02 -3.82 -3.72
CA ARG A 364 18.85 -3.46 -5.14
C ARG A 364 17.44 -3.76 -5.66
N GLN A 365 16.86 -4.89 -5.25
CA GLN A 365 15.48 -5.29 -5.56
C GLN A 365 14.88 -6.12 -4.42
N HIS A 366 13.56 -6.34 -4.46
CA HIS A 366 12.90 -7.31 -3.59
C HIS A 366 13.22 -8.75 -4.04
N ALA A 367 12.89 -9.73 -3.18
CA ALA A 367 12.99 -11.15 -3.53
C ALA A 367 12.00 -11.53 -4.65
N GLY A 368 12.15 -12.72 -5.25
CA GLY A 368 11.14 -13.26 -6.16
C GLY A 368 9.80 -13.50 -5.45
N MET A 369 8.69 -13.43 -6.19
CA MET A 369 7.33 -13.44 -5.60
C MET A 369 7.05 -14.64 -4.67
N PHE A 370 7.55 -15.83 -5.01
CA PHE A 370 7.40 -17.03 -4.18
C PHE A 370 8.15 -16.93 -2.85
N ASN A 371 9.31 -16.26 -2.82
CA ASN A 371 10.07 -16.02 -1.60
C ASN A 371 9.39 -14.93 -0.75
N ILE A 372 8.83 -13.88 -1.38
CA ILE A 372 8.04 -12.86 -0.66
C ILE A 372 6.83 -13.52 0.01
N ALA A 373 6.15 -14.46 -0.66
CA ALA A 373 5.01 -15.19 -0.11
C ALA A 373 5.35 -16.12 1.07
N GLN A 374 6.63 -16.35 1.36
CA GLN A 374 7.13 -17.12 2.51
C GLN A 374 7.81 -16.25 3.58
N MET A 375 8.17 -15.00 3.25
CA MET A 375 8.78 -14.07 4.18
C MET A 375 7.71 -13.46 5.09
N LYS A 376 7.87 -13.62 6.42
CA LYS A 376 7.13 -12.80 7.38
C LYS A 376 7.37 -11.32 7.07
N ASN A 377 6.30 -10.59 6.78
CA ASN A 377 6.32 -9.14 6.64
C ASN A 377 5.22 -8.55 7.53
N ARG A 378 5.22 -7.23 7.66
CA ARG A 378 3.97 -6.54 7.92
C ARG A 378 3.04 -6.82 6.74
N PRO A 379 1.81 -7.35 6.93
CA PRO A 379 0.81 -7.22 5.89
C PRO A 379 0.32 -5.76 5.79
N MET A 380 -0.70 -5.50 4.99
CA MET A 380 -0.78 -4.20 4.34
C MET A 380 -1.28 -2.98 5.18
N ILE A 381 -2.14 -3.08 6.23
CA ILE A 381 -2.71 -1.89 6.95
C ILE A 381 -1.68 -1.00 7.63
N LEU A 382 -0.92 -1.53 8.60
CA LEU A 382 -0.06 -0.71 9.44
C LEU A 382 1.08 -0.12 8.60
N ILE A 383 1.46 -0.79 7.49
CA ILE A 383 2.38 -0.23 6.49
C ILE A 383 1.86 1.11 5.92
N GLY A 384 0.55 1.28 5.70
CA GLY A 384 0.01 2.33 4.83
C GLY A 384 -0.22 1.82 3.39
N VAL A 385 -0.79 0.62 3.30
CA VAL A 385 -1.53 0.04 2.17
C VAL A 385 -2.77 -0.66 2.78
N LEU A 386 -3.51 -1.49 2.06
CA LEU A 386 -4.73 -2.16 2.53
C LEU A 386 -4.48 -3.67 2.71
N LEU A 387 -4.64 -4.38 3.86
CA LEU A 387 -5.23 -4.02 5.16
C LEU A 387 -5.05 -5.07 6.37
N MET A 388 -3.98 -5.92 6.49
CA MET A 388 -3.44 -6.69 7.71
C MET A 388 -4.27 -7.79 8.43
N LEU A 389 -3.90 -8.60 9.49
CA LEU A 389 -2.74 -8.76 10.48
C LEU A 389 -2.22 -10.26 10.55
N GLN A 390 -1.79 -11.03 11.60
CA GLN A 390 -1.77 -11.04 13.11
C GLN A 390 -0.69 -12.03 13.73
N ASP A 391 -0.69 -12.28 15.07
CA ASP A 391 0.38 -12.89 15.94
C ASP A 391 -0.01 -14.17 16.76
N SER A 392 0.73 -14.49 17.85
CA SER A 392 0.62 -15.70 18.72
C SER A 392 0.95 -15.37 20.22
N PRO A 393 0.75 -16.27 21.21
CA PRO A 393 0.25 -15.93 22.57
C PRO A 393 1.29 -15.38 23.58
N PRO A 394 0.83 -14.79 24.72
CA PRO A 394 1.71 -14.13 25.69
C PRO A 394 2.47 -15.09 26.61
N ALA A 395 3.67 -14.68 27.02
CA ALA A 395 4.41 -15.27 28.14
C ALA A 395 4.01 -14.61 29.47
N SER A 396 3.89 -15.40 30.53
CA SER A 396 3.53 -14.96 31.88
C SER A 396 4.63 -14.11 32.53
N TRP A 397 4.25 -13.02 33.20
CA TRP A 397 5.17 -12.23 34.01
C TRP A 397 5.42 -12.90 35.36
N SER A 398 6.69 -13.16 35.68
CA SER A 398 7.14 -13.42 37.06
C SER A 398 7.92 -12.21 37.56
N THR A 399 7.50 -11.68 38.71
CA THR A 399 8.09 -10.48 39.33
C THR A 399 9.45 -10.77 39.94
N LEU A 400 10.44 -9.92 39.68
CA LEU A 400 11.65 -9.81 40.49
C LEU A 400 12.12 -8.36 40.54
N SER A 401 11.76 -7.67 41.63
CA SER A 401 12.26 -6.34 41.97
C SER A 401 13.75 -6.40 42.34
N TRP A 402 14.51 -5.38 41.93
CA TRP A 402 15.89 -5.16 42.38
C TRP A 402 15.97 -3.87 43.17
N ASP A 403 16.49 -3.97 44.40
CA ASP A 403 17.10 -2.87 45.16
C ASP A 403 18.30 -3.44 45.95
N PRO A 404 19.31 -2.63 46.36
CA PRO A 404 20.69 -3.12 46.45
C PRO A 404 21.23 -3.33 47.88
N LEU A 405 22.52 -3.75 47.93
CA LEU A 405 23.46 -3.73 49.06
C LEU A 405 23.25 -4.78 50.18
N HIS A 406 24.07 -5.86 50.17
CA HIS A 406 25.16 -5.97 51.15
C HIS A 406 26.23 -7.04 50.81
N VAL A 407 27.33 -7.00 51.56
CA VAL A 407 28.62 -7.66 51.29
C VAL A 407 28.79 -8.94 52.12
N ARG A 408 29.25 -10.05 51.50
CA ARG A 408 30.43 -10.84 51.96
C ARG A 408 30.83 -11.99 51.02
N ASN A 409 32.15 -12.15 50.91
CA ASN A 409 32.90 -13.30 50.38
C ASN A 409 33.20 -14.27 51.56
N PRO A 410 33.81 -15.47 51.41
CA PRO A 410 34.05 -16.27 50.21
C PRO A 410 33.59 -17.75 50.37
N GLY A 411 33.83 -18.61 49.37
CA GLY A 411 33.75 -20.06 49.56
C GLY A 411 33.69 -20.89 48.29
N ALA A 412 34.83 -21.41 47.82
CA ALA A 412 34.86 -22.36 46.71
C ALA A 412 34.84 -23.81 47.23
N LYS A 413 34.03 -24.68 46.62
CA LYS A 413 34.51 -25.95 46.03
C LYS A 413 33.44 -26.83 45.36
N GLN A 414 33.94 -27.54 44.35
CA GLN A 414 33.55 -28.88 43.88
C GLN A 414 32.27 -29.06 43.05
N CYS A 415 32.41 -30.04 42.16
CA CYS A 415 31.46 -30.59 41.20
C CYS A 415 31.21 -32.06 41.58
N LEU A 416 30.54 -32.83 40.70
CA LEU A 416 30.06 -34.21 40.87
C LEU A 416 28.74 -34.31 41.67
N SER A 417 27.85 -35.27 41.42
CA SER A 417 27.42 -35.96 40.18
C SER A 417 26.32 -36.98 40.56
N ASP A 418 25.37 -37.21 39.67
CA ASP A 418 24.63 -38.47 39.50
C ASP A 418 23.69 -39.05 40.59
N GLN A 419 22.52 -39.47 40.07
CA GLN A 419 21.80 -40.72 40.35
C GLN A 419 20.98 -40.93 41.67
N MET A 420 19.67 -40.77 41.47
CA MET A 420 18.65 -41.85 41.55
C MET A 420 18.26 -42.52 42.89
N ALA A 421 16.94 -42.52 43.09
CA ALA A 421 16.07 -43.65 43.49
C ALA A 421 15.44 -43.73 44.91
N THR A 422 14.11 -43.82 44.88
CA THR A 422 13.20 -44.63 45.74
C THR A 422 13.11 -44.40 47.25
N LEU A 423 11.87 -44.11 47.72
CA LEU A 423 11.04 -44.85 48.69
C LEU A 423 9.88 -43.93 49.17
N TRP A 424 8.75 -44.34 49.76
CA TRP A 424 7.67 -45.30 49.46
C TRP A 424 6.56 -45.11 50.53
N LYS A 425 5.28 -45.20 50.16
CA LYS A 425 4.07 -45.56 50.98
C LYS A 425 3.30 -44.56 51.87
N ARG A 426 1.95 -44.64 51.68
CA ARG A 426 0.79 -44.34 52.57
C ARG A 426 0.51 -42.84 52.84
N HIS A 427 -0.74 -42.38 53.03
CA HIS A 427 -2.03 -43.01 53.39
C HIS A 427 -3.16 -42.65 52.37
N SER A 428 -4.04 -43.57 51.92
CA SER A 428 -5.32 -44.10 52.50
C SER A 428 -6.59 -43.34 52.08
N VAL A 429 -7.67 -44.08 51.79
CA VAL A 429 -8.99 -43.62 51.27
C VAL A 429 -10.12 -44.28 52.08
N PRO A 430 -11.28 -43.62 52.28
CA PRO A 430 -12.56 -44.11 51.75
C PRO A 430 -13.38 -42.97 51.08
N MET A 431 -14.03 -43.10 49.92
CA MET A 431 -15.05 -44.07 49.43
C MET A 431 -16.49 -43.74 49.86
N ALA A 432 -17.32 -43.30 48.90
CA ALA A 432 -18.79 -43.43 48.91
C ALA A 432 -19.37 -43.28 47.49
N LEU A 433 -20.38 -44.10 47.15
CA LEU A 433 -21.27 -44.00 45.98
C LEU A 433 -22.71 -44.28 46.46
N PRO A 434 -23.73 -43.68 45.81
CA PRO A 434 -24.72 -44.48 45.04
C PRO A 434 -24.79 -43.99 43.55
N LEU A 435 -25.14 -44.80 42.52
CA LEU A 435 -26.45 -45.41 42.16
C LEU A 435 -27.57 -44.35 41.98
N SER A 436 -28.35 -44.26 40.89
CA SER A 436 -28.49 -45.02 39.62
C SER A 436 -28.83 -44.02 38.47
N GLN A 437 -29.32 -44.27 37.24
CA GLN A 437 -29.78 -45.44 36.41
C GLN A 437 -29.59 -44.98 34.91
N GLN A 438 -29.38 -45.76 33.84
CA GLN A 438 -30.14 -46.86 33.20
C GLN A 438 -31.58 -46.49 32.76
N CYS A 439 -32.09 -46.85 31.56
CA CYS A 439 -31.48 -47.55 30.40
C CYS A 439 -32.35 -47.48 29.10
N LEU A 440 -31.83 -48.07 28.00
CA LEU A 440 -32.50 -48.60 26.77
C LEU A 440 -33.12 -47.61 25.74
N GLY A 441 -33.05 -47.89 24.42
CA GLY A 441 -32.22 -48.89 23.71
C GLY A 441 -32.63 -49.26 22.27
N CYS A 442 -31.64 -49.70 21.46
CA CYS A 442 -31.72 -50.52 20.22
C CYS A 442 -32.48 -49.93 18.99
N THR A 443 -32.31 -50.37 17.73
CA THR A 443 -31.57 -51.50 17.05
C THR A 443 -30.64 -50.96 15.92
N ARG A 444 -29.47 -51.55 15.58
CA ARG A 444 -29.21 -52.75 14.72
C ARG A 444 -29.78 -52.63 13.29
N MET A 445 -29.11 -53.01 12.18
CA MET A 445 -27.91 -53.85 11.92
C MET A 445 -27.03 -53.27 10.76
N ASP A 446 -26.11 -54.01 10.10
CA ASP A 446 -24.73 -54.41 10.47
C ASP A 446 -23.91 -54.79 9.18
N CYS A 447 -22.56 -54.74 9.20
CA CYS A 447 -21.59 -55.47 8.30
C CYS A 447 -21.44 -55.11 6.78
N SER A 448 -20.32 -55.41 6.06
CA SER A 448 -18.91 -55.81 6.37
C SER A 448 -17.97 -55.65 5.13
N PRO A 449 -16.63 -55.47 5.27
CA PRO A 449 -15.68 -55.31 4.14
C PRO A 449 -14.78 -56.54 3.84
N LYS A 450 -14.00 -56.42 2.75
CA LYS A 450 -12.82 -57.19 2.26
C LYS A 450 -12.04 -56.31 1.26
N ASP A 451 -10.78 -56.49 0.82
CA ASP A 451 -9.63 -57.37 1.12
C ASP A 451 -8.35 -56.69 0.47
N LEU A 452 -7.14 -57.28 0.38
CA LEU A 452 -6.17 -57.69 1.41
C LEU A 452 -4.83 -58.06 0.71
N CYS A 453 -3.73 -57.32 0.96
CA CYS A 453 -2.33 -57.63 0.54
C CYS A 453 -2.03 -57.68 -1.00
N GLN A 454 -0.79 -57.68 -1.53
CA GLN A 454 0.58 -57.61 -0.97
C GLN A 454 1.62 -57.07 -2.01
N LEU A 455 2.91 -57.11 -1.64
CA LEU A 455 4.15 -56.96 -2.45
C LEU A 455 4.79 -55.57 -2.64
N LEU A 456 5.93 -55.38 -1.95
CA LEU A 456 7.04 -54.50 -2.32
C LEU A 456 8.03 -55.28 -3.23
N PRO A 457 9.03 -54.63 -3.86
CA PRO A 457 10.34 -54.62 -3.20
C PRO A 457 11.17 -53.32 -3.35
N THR A 458 12.19 -53.21 -2.50
CA THR A 458 13.32 -52.25 -2.53
C THR A 458 14.61 -53.03 -2.23
N PRO A 459 15.82 -52.44 -2.23
CA PRO A 459 16.38 -51.33 -3.03
C PRO A 459 17.63 -51.78 -3.85
N GLY A 460 18.26 -50.87 -4.59
CA GLY A 460 19.54 -51.11 -5.30
C GLY A 460 20.45 -49.88 -5.29
N SER A 461 21.78 -50.06 -5.41
CA SER A 461 22.80 -49.03 -5.10
C SER A 461 23.85 -48.82 -6.20
N ALA A 462 24.78 -47.87 -5.98
CA ALA A 462 25.97 -47.53 -6.80
C ALA A 462 25.69 -46.75 -8.11
N ARG A 463 26.67 -46.05 -8.73
CA ARG A 463 27.75 -45.10 -8.29
C ARG A 463 28.47 -44.64 -9.58
N CYS A 464 29.17 -43.48 -9.53
CA CYS A 464 30.17 -43.00 -10.53
C CYS A 464 29.65 -42.61 -11.93
N GLY A 465 30.37 -41.70 -12.62
CA GLY A 465 30.17 -41.42 -14.06
C GLY A 465 30.16 -39.94 -14.51
N LEU A 466 31.34 -39.30 -14.55
CA LEU A 466 31.64 -38.20 -15.50
C LEU A 466 32.12 -38.85 -16.84
N PRO A 467 32.24 -38.15 -18.00
CA PRO A 467 32.35 -36.69 -18.18
C PRO A 467 31.57 -36.09 -19.39
N ILE A 468 31.89 -34.82 -19.68
CA ILE A 468 31.54 -34.03 -20.87
C ILE A 468 32.26 -34.59 -22.12
N PRO A 469 31.70 -34.42 -23.33
CA PRO A 469 32.51 -33.82 -24.40
C PRO A 469 31.84 -32.59 -25.05
N LEU A 470 32.67 -31.62 -25.42
CA LEU A 470 32.33 -30.50 -26.31
C LEU A 470 32.29 -31.00 -27.76
N TYR A 471 31.54 -30.32 -28.63
CA TYR A 471 31.92 -30.26 -30.05
C TYR A 471 31.75 -28.86 -30.62
N SER A 472 32.82 -28.35 -31.22
CA SER A 472 32.90 -27.06 -31.91
C SER A 472 32.57 -27.21 -33.40
N GLY A 473 31.93 -26.21 -34.00
CA GLY A 473 31.55 -26.22 -35.41
C GLY A 473 31.40 -24.82 -36.02
N THR A 474 32.50 -24.10 -36.18
CA THR A 474 32.53 -22.79 -36.87
C THR A 474 32.46 -22.96 -38.39
N TYR A 475 31.67 -22.14 -39.08
CA TYR A 475 32.00 -21.73 -40.46
C TYR A 475 31.51 -20.31 -40.78
N GLN A 476 32.24 -19.61 -41.66
CA GLN A 476 31.99 -18.22 -42.07
C GLN A 476 31.16 -18.16 -43.37
N GLY A 477 30.44 -17.06 -43.65
CA GLY A 477 29.58 -17.03 -44.86
C GLY A 477 28.93 -15.73 -45.34
N LYS A 478 29.68 -14.61 -45.45
CA LYS A 478 29.45 -13.44 -46.36
C LYS A 478 28.02 -12.82 -46.53
N ARG A 479 27.97 -11.50 -46.30
CA ARG A 479 27.34 -10.46 -47.14
C ARG A 479 25.94 -10.69 -47.76
N SER A 480 24.98 -9.89 -47.31
CA SER A 480 24.37 -8.81 -48.12
C SER A 480 23.96 -7.67 -47.19
#